data_AF-A0A949D5C5-F1
#
_entry.id   AF-A0A949D5C5-F1
#
_cell.length_a   1.000
_cell.length_b   1.000
_cell.length_c   1.000
_cell.angle_alpha   90.00
_cell.angle_beta   90.00
_cell.angle_gamma   90.00
#
_symmetry.space_group_name_H-M   'P 1'
#
loop_
_entity.id
_entity.type
_entity.pdbx_description
1 polymer ?
#
loop_
_entity_poly.entity_id
_entity_poly.type
_entity_poly.pdbx_seq_one_letter_code
_entity_poly.pdbx_strand_id
1 'polypeptide(L)'
;MLQALGRFIHTRWSGEIDHRVLLQREMLIIGSLVNFVASFIGLILLASKFSGYWAAFVHFLPLPYNVFLLFCVFRHRESGAWMRLIATLWWLCMLIV
;
A
#
# COMPACT_ATOMS: atom_id res chain seq x y z
N MET A 1 -10.43 12.14 -14.31
CA MET A 1 -10.03 11.05 -13.39
C MET A 1 -8.77 10.32 -13.87
N LEU A 2 -8.74 9.74 -15.08
CA LEU A 2 -7.57 8.98 -15.59
C LEU A 2 -6.26 9.79 -15.65
N GLN A 3 -6.31 11.07 -16.05
CA GLN A 3 -5.12 11.94 -16.07
C GLN A 3 -4.53 12.21 -14.68
N ALA A 4 -5.36 12.23 -13.63
CA ALA A 4 -4.90 12.41 -12.25
C ALA A 4 -4.20 11.15 -11.75
N LEU A 5 -4.76 9.96 -12.05
CA LEU A 5 -4.15 8.67 -11.75
C LEU A 5 -2.80 8.50 -12.47
N GLY A 6 -2.74 8.86 -13.76
CA GLY A 6 -1.51 8.81 -14.55
C GLY A 6 -0.40 9.68 -13.94
N ARG A 7 -0.71 10.91 -13.54
CA ARG A 7 0.25 11.78 -12.82
C ARG A 7 0.65 11.20 -11.47
N PHE A 8 -0.30 10.68 -10.69
CA PHE A 8 -0.03 10.07 -9.40
C PHE A 8 0.99 8.93 -9.49
N ILE A 9 0.79 8.04 -10.48
CA ILE A 9 1.68 6.90 -10.75
C ILE A 9 3.03 7.41 -11.25
N HIS A 10 3.04 8.30 -12.24
CA HIS A 10 4.26 8.82 -12.85
C HIS A 10 5.19 9.45 -11.82
N THR A 11 4.69 10.40 -11.03
CA THR A 11 5.49 11.14 -10.03
C THR A 11 6.11 10.22 -8.97
N ARG A 12 5.42 9.14 -8.57
CA ARG A 12 5.99 8.14 -7.64
C ARG A 12 6.99 7.22 -8.33
N TRP A 13 6.68 6.77 -9.53
CA TRP A 13 7.50 5.82 -10.27
C TRP A 13 8.80 6.42 -10.81
N SER A 14 8.79 7.71 -11.18
CA SER A 14 9.96 8.45 -11.64
C SER A 14 10.93 8.81 -10.50
N GLY A 15 10.49 8.68 -9.24
CA GLY A 15 11.28 9.07 -8.07
C GLY A 15 11.35 10.59 -7.87
N GLU A 16 10.34 11.34 -8.35
CA GLU A 16 10.23 12.78 -8.13
C GLU A 16 9.87 13.14 -6.67
N ILE A 17 9.31 12.18 -5.92
CA ILE A 17 8.98 12.36 -4.49
C ILE A 17 10.19 12.02 -3.63
N ASP A 18 10.48 12.87 -2.66
CA ASP A 18 11.50 12.58 -1.66
C ASP A 18 11.29 11.19 -1.01
N HIS A 19 12.37 10.42 -0.95
CA HIS A 19 12.39 9.07 -0.41
C HIS A 19 11.76 8.95 0.99
N ARG A 20 11.99 9.93 1.89
CA ARG A 20 11.40 9.88 3.25
C ARG A 20 9.90 10.08 3.19
N VAL A 21 9.42 10.98 2.33
CA VAL A 21 7.99 11.18 2.12
C VAL A 21 7.34 9.93 1.51
N LEU A 22 8.00 9.30 0.54
CA LEU A 22 7.55 8.06 -0.08
C LEU A 22 7.43 6.92 0.96
N LEU A 23 8.43 6.73 1.82
CA LEU A 23 8.36 5.70 2.85
C LEU A 23 7.36 6.07 3.96
N GLN A 24 7.51 7.24 4.59
CA GLN A 24 6.74 7.55 5.78
C GLN A 24 5.29 7.89 5.48
N ARG A 25 5.07 8.89 4.62
CA ARG A 25 3.72 9.41 4.39
C ARG A 25 2.94 8.51 3.46
N GLU A 26 3.52 8.13 2.33
CA GLU A 26 2.80 7.37 1.31
C GLU A 26 2.64 5.90 1.68
N MET A 27 3.73 5.25 2.10
CA MET A 27 3.72 3.83 2.43
C MET A 27 3.24 3.58 3.87
N LEU A 28 3.94 4.08 4.89
CA LEU A 28 3.61 3.75 6.29
C LEU A 28 2.30 4.37 6.77
N ILE A 29 1.95 5.60 6.38
CA ILE A 29 0.72 6.25 6.85
C ILE A 29 -0.46 5.96 5.92
N ILE A 30 -0.40 6.41 4.66
CA ILE A 30 -1.53 6.29 3.73
C ILE A 30 -1.80 4.82 3.40
N GLY A 31 -0.76 4.03 3.11
CA GLY A 31 -0.91 2.60 2.88
C GLY A 31 -1.56 1.88 4.06
N SER A 32 -1.10 2.11 5.29
CA SER A 32 -1.69 1.45 6.47
C SER A 32 -3.14 1.85 6.69
N LEU A 33 -3.49 3.12 6.45
CA LEU A 33 -4.88 3.59 6.54
C LEU A 33 -5.77 2.89 5.51
N VAL A 34 -5.28 2.71 4.28
CA VAL A 34 -6.02 2.00 3.22
C VAL A 34 -6.23 0.53 3.59
N ASN A 35 -5.20 -0.17 4.08
CA ASN A 35 -5.33 -1.56 4.53
C ASN A 35 -6.31 -1.65 5.71
N PHE A 36 -6.15 -0.80 6.73
CA PHE A 36 -7.06 -0.76 7.88
C PHE A 36 -8.53 -0.58 7.47
N VAL A 37 -8.82 0.35 6.55
CA VAL A 37 -10.18 0.55 6.05
C VAL A 37 -10.68 -0.69 5.29
N ALA A 38 -9.85 -1.30 4.45
CA ALA A 38 -10.21 -2.52 3.72
C ALA A 38 -10.51 -3.69 4.67
N SER A 39 -9.65 -3.93 5.67
CA SER A 39 -9.83 -4.97 6.68
C SER A 39 -11.08 -4.71 7.52
N PHE A 40 -11.32 -3.45 7.92
CA PHE A 40 -12.52 -3.08 8.66
C PHE A 40 -13.80 -3.35 7.85
N ILE A 41 -13.79 -3.04 6.55
CA ILE A 41 -14.90 -3.41 5.66
C ILE A 41 -15.04 -4.92 5.56
N GLY A 42 -13.93 -5.67 5.44
CA GLY A 42 -13.93 -7.13 5.47
C GLY A 42 -14.58 -7.69 6.73
N LEU A 43 -14.28 -7.13 7.91
CA LEU A 43 -14.92 -7.49 9.17
C LEU A 43 -16.42 -7.18 9.19
N ILE A 44 -16.84 -6.03 8.64
CA ILE A 44 -18.27 -5.70 8.49
C ILE A 44 -18.98 -6.74 7.62
N LEU A 45 -18.35 -7.18 6.52
CA LEU A 45 -18.91 -8.22 5.64
C LEU A 45 -19.08 -9.55 6.40
N LEU A 46 -18.06 -9.98 7.16
CA LEU A 46 -18.15 -11.18 7.99
C LEU A 46 -19.26 -11.08 9.04
N ALA A 47 -19.32 -9.94 9.75
CA ALA A 47 -20.37 -9.68 10.75
C ALA A 47 -21.77 -9.70 10.12
N SER A 48 -21.88 -9.24 8.88
CA SER A 48 -23.10 -9.24 8.07
C SER A 48 -23.41 -10.60 7.42
N LYS A 49 -22.75 -11.68 7.85
CA LYS A 49 -22.95 -13.06 7.37
C LYS A 49 -22.59 -13.30 5.89
N PHE A 50 -21.82 -12.42 5.26
CA PHE A 50 -21.21 -12.73 3.96
C PHE A 50 -20.16 -13.83 4.12
N SER A 51 -19.86 -14.53 3.02
CA SER A 51 -18.81 -15.56 3.02
C SER A 51 -17.42 -14.96 3.29
N GLY A 52 -16.55 -15.76 3.90
CA GLY A 52 -15.16 -15.35 4.15
C GLY A 52 -14.39 -14.98 2.88
N TYR A 53 -14.80 -15.51 1.72
CA TYR A 53 -14.22 -15.15 0.42
C TYR A 53 -14.40 -13.66 0.09
N TRP A 54 -15.57 -13.06 0.37
CA TRP A 54 -15.80 -11.64 0.12
C TRP A 54 -14.98 -10.75 1.05
N ALA A 55 -14.89 -11.14 2.32
CA ALA A 55 -14.05 -10.43 3.29
C ALA A 55 -12.57 -10.47 2.88
N ALA A 56 -12.06 -11.64 2.51
CA ALA A 56 -10.70 -11.79 2.00
C ALA A 56 -10.47 -11.01 0.70
N PHE A 57 -11.43 -11.03 -0.22
CA PHE A 57 -11.32 -10.27 -1.47
C PHE A 57 -11.17 -8.77 -1.23
N VAL A 58 -11.98 -8.19 -0.34
CA VAL A 58 -11.88 -6.77 0.02
C VAL A 58 -10.58 -6.48 0.76
N HIS A 59 -10.19 -7.34 1.70
CA HIS A 59 -8.94 -7.26 2.45
C HIS A 59 -7.71 -7.17 1.54
N PHE A 60 -7.66 -8.00 0.49
CA PHE A 60 -6.54 -8.03 -0.45
C PHE A 60 -6.66 -7.02 -1.60
N LEU A 61 -7.72 -6.22 -1.65
CA LEU A 61 -7.90 -5.20 -2.69
C LEU A 61 -6.81 -4.11 -2.70
N PRO A 62 -6.24 -3.68 -1.56
CA PRO A 62 -5.10 -2.76 -1.52
C PRO A 62 -3.77 -3.37 -1.98
N LEU A 63 -3.67 -4.68 -2.16
CA LEU A 63 -2.42 -5.38 -2.44
C LEU A 63 -1.70 -4.85 -3.70
N PRO A 64 -2.38 -4.57 -4.84
CA PRO A 64 -1.73 -3.95 -5.99
C PRO A 64 -1.11 -2.57 -5.68
N TYR A 65 -1.76 -1.78 -4.83
CA TYR A 65 -1.25 -0.48 -4.39
C TYR A 65 -0.02 -0.64 -3.48
N ASN A 66 -0.08 -1.56 -2.51
CA ASN A 66 1.05 -1.83 -1.60
C ASN A 66 2.28 -2.32 -2.38
N VAL A 67 2.09 -3.20 -3.37
CA VAL A 67 3.16 -3.69 -4.26
C VAL A 67 3.74 -2.56 -5.11
N PHE A 68 2.90 -1.68 -5.64
CA PHE A 68 3.35 -0.50 -6.38
C PHE A 68 4.27 0.39 -5.52
N LEU A 69 3.88 0.70 -4.29
CA LEU A 69 4.71 1.50 -3.38
C LEU A 69 6.03 0.81 -3.03
N LEU A 70 6.00 -0.51 -2.80
CA LEU A 70 7.19 -1.31 -2.57
C LEU A 70 8.18 -1.19 -3.74
N PHE A 71 7.70 -1.33 -4.98
CA PHE A 71 8.54 -1.14 -6.15
C PHE A 71 9.08 0.28 -6.29
N CYS A 72 8.27 1.31 -5.97
CA CYS A 72 8.74 2.69 -5.98
C CYS A 72 9.91 2.89 -4.99
N VAL A 73 9.82 2.33 -3.78
CA VAL A 73 10.92 2.37 -2.80
C VAL A 73 12.15 1.62 -3.33
N PHE A 74 11.99 0.42 -3.88
CA PHE A 74 13.13 -0.35 -4.39
C PHE A 74 13.82 0.33 -5.59
N ARG A 75 13.06 1.07 -6.39
CA ARG A 75 13.55 1.78 -7.59
C ARG A 75 14.20 3.13 -7.27
N HIS A 76 13.84 3.76 -6.15
CA HIS A 76 14.31 5.09 -5.81
C HIS A 76 15.84 5.10 -5.55
N ARG A 77 16.56 6.06 -6.14
CA ARG A 77 18.04 6.11 -6.10
C ARG A 77 18.60 6.23 -4.69
N GLU A 78 17.97 7.05 -3.87
CA GLU A 78 18.34 7.29 -2.46
C GLU A 78 17.88 6.18 -1.49
N SER A 79 17.26 5.09 -1.99
CA SER A 79 16.78 4.02 -1.11
C SER A 79 17.89 3.07 -0.69
N GLY A 80 18.45 3.34 0.49
CA GLY A 80 19.40 2.47 1.18
C GLY A 80 18.77 1.18 1.73
N ALA A 81 19.63 0.27 2.23
CA ALA A 81 19.23 -1.06 2.69
C ALA A 81 18.16 -1.02 3.80
N TRP A 82 18.30 -0.13 4.79
CA TRP A 82 17.32 0.01 5.88
C TRP A 82 15.93 0.40 5.38
N MET A 83 15.85 1.31 4.42
CA MET A 83 14.59 1.76 3.85
C MET A 83 13.87 0.61 3.14
N ARG A 84 14.61 -0.19 2.36
CA ARG A 84 14.07 -1.37 1.67
C ARG A 84 13.64 -2.47 2.64
N LEU A 85 14.37 -2.64 3.74
CA LEU A 85 13.98 -3.58 4.80
C LEU A 85 12.67 -3.15 5.46
N ILE A 86 12.55 -1.88 5.87
CA ILE A 86 11.32 -1.34 6.46
C ILE A 86 10.14 -1.49 5.48
N ALA A 87 10.36 -1.16 4.21
CA ALA A 87 9.34 -1.30 3.16
C ALA A 87 8.89 -2.76 3.00
N THR A 88 9.82 -3.71 2.98
CA THR A 88 9.51 -5.14 2.90
C THR A 88 8.73 -5.63 4.12
N LEU A 89 9.19 -5.26 5.32
CA LEU A 89 8.54 -5.65 6.57
C LEU A 89 7.13 -5.08 6.68
N TRP A 90 6.95 -3.82 6.29
CA TRP A 90 5.64 -3.20 6.21
C TRP A 90 4.73 -3.94 5.23
N TRP A 91 5.22 -4.27 4.04
CA TRP A 91 4.42 -4.97 3.03
C TRP A 91 3.97 -6.35 3.52
N LEU A 92 4.86 -7.10 4.17
CA LEU A 92 4.53 -8.38 4.80
C LEU A 92 3.50 -8.24 5.92
N CYS A 93 3.62 -7.19 6.75
CA CYS A 93 2.67 -6.92 7.82
C CYS A 93 1.26 -6.60 7.29
N MET A 94 1.16 -5.85 6.20
CA MET A 94 -0.13 -5.53 5.55
C MET A 94 -0.81 -6.72 4.86
N LEU A 95 -0.15 -7.88 4.72
CA LEU A 95 -0.82 -9.10 4.28
C LEU A 95 -1.70 -9.70 5.39
N ILE A 96 -1.44 -9.31 6.65
CA ILE A 96 -2.09 -9.85 7.84
C ILE A 96 -3.08 -8.84 8.43
N VAL A 97 -2.67 -7.57 8.48
CA VAL A 97 -3.46 -6.43 8.99
C VAL A 97 -4.57 -6.09 8.04
#